data_AF-A0A359EUB2-F1
#
_entry.id   AF-A0A359EUB2-F1
#
_cell.length_a   1.000
_cell.length_b   1.000
_cell.length_c   1.000
_cell.angle_alpha   90.00
_cell.angle_beta   90.00
_cell.angle_gamma   90.00
#
_symmetry.space_group_name_H-M   'P 1'
#
loop_
_entity.id
_entity.type
_entity.pdbx_description
1 polymer ?
#
loop_
_entity_poly.entity_id
_entity_poly.type
_entity_poly.pdbx_seq_one_letter_code
_entity_poly.pdbx_strand_id
1 'polypeptide(L)'
;MVQGSLEEVSFDRADLVFSLENDMITLRQFSAEQDMYKLTADGKIPVDILRAKEKRKNPDAQMNIQVDFNQASLAVFGTHPRIDWGVGSTKGLVKITGSLEEPQMYGDIEVEEGCLKLKDVRTLIDKVALRVVFRGSNMTVEKFAAELGKGSVEASGSYDFRAPDEKAYLFNVAAKNAEVESAVFKGRINGTLSMSPEHFRIPKRLLQKQEAGEPDKKAMPVQGMEEGWRPKITADVLLDDVMIDMPTIPSLGEGDSNLGMDVSVKLGPKVHLYNKYLYDLWLKGAVKAEGSTVFPRISGGIDTDKGTVTYLRTRFKVDNGSVRWQNPGSFLPYVKLNANTKFSRYRIALQIDGSLRKDTLDMKLTSNPYLSQNALVRMLTLQRSSAGSDDITNEDMHNLLIAGLETGLLGDVERTIRKALGIDEFRVYVGKVENGVDFDNRIIRELTEEEKEQYNFLVAKNLTDRWKIGYTSSFDGKYDNIYTQYQITEHMNFTLSQDQDHDRRYSVEYRITF
;
A
#
# COMPACT_ATOMS: atom_id res chain seq x y z
N MET A 1 -29.40 -25.23 4.73
CA MET A 1 -29.36 -24.15 3.72
C MET A 1 -28.77 -24.69 2.44
N VAL A 2 -29.24 -24.22 1.28
CA VAL A 2 -28.72 -24.58 -0.05
C VAL A 2 -28.09 -23.33 -0.63
N GLN A 3 -26.77 -23.36 -0.84
CA GLN A 3 -25.88 -22.27 -1.24
C GLN A 3 -25.80 -21.10 -0.23
N GLY A 4 -24.62 -20.89 0.35
CA GLY A 4 -24.35 -19.78 1.27
C GLY A 4 -22.85 -19.54 1.48
N SER A 5 -22.52 -18.53 2.27
CA SER A 5 -21.14 -18.22 2.66
C SER A 5 -21.07 -17.82 4.13
N LEU A 6 -20.00 -18.23 4.83
CA LEU A 6 -19.69 -17.79 6.19
C LEU A 6 -18.21 -17.35 6.23
N GLU A 7 -17.94 -16.12 6.65
CA GLU A 7 -16.58 -15.55 6.70
C GLU A 7 -15.75 -15.81 5.43
N GLU A 8 -16.31 -15.48 4.26
CA GLU A 8 -15.70 -15.67 2.93
C GLU A 8 -15.56 -17.14 2.47
N VAL A 9 -15.90 -18.13 3.30
CA VAL A 9 -15.94 -19.55 2.91
C VAL A 9 -17.32 -19.90 2.36
N SER A 10 -17.39 -20.28 1.08
CA SER A 10 -18.62 -20.73 0.42
C SER A 10 -18.96 -22.18 0.77
N PHE A 11 -20.24 -22.52 0.75
CA PHE A 11 -20.72 -23.89 0.89
C PHE A 11 -21.96 -24.12 0.01
N ASP A 12 -22.08 -25.33 -0.53
CA ASP A 12 -23.23 -25.75 -1.32
C ASP A 12 -24.39 -26.15 -0.42
N ARG A 13 -24.07 -26.79 0.71
CA ARG A 13 -25.06 -27.25 1.68
C ARG A 13 -24.53 -27.13 3.09
N ALA A 14 -25.38 -26.63 3.99
CA ALA A 14 -25.11 -26.63 5.41
C ALA A 14 -26.33 -27.14 6.19
N ASP A 15 -26.13 -28.14 7.03
CA ASP A 15 -27.13 -28.71 7.92
C ASP A 15 -26.69 -28.49 9.37
N LEU A 16 -27.59 -27.95 10.18
CA LEU A 16 -27.35 -27.63 11.59
C LEU A 16 -28.55 -28.09 12.41
N VAL A 17 -28.33 -29.03 13.32
CA VAL A 17 -29.30 -29.51 14.30
C VAL A 17 -28.74 -29.26 15.68
N PHE A 18 -29.36 -28.34 16.41
CA PHE A 18 -28.98 -28.02 17.78
C PHE A 18 -30.18 -27.91 18.69
N SER A 19 -29.95 -28.08 19.98
CA SER A 19 -30.90 -27.73 21.04
C SER A 19 -30.22 -26.84 22.06
N LEU A 20 -30.94 -25.86 22.58
CA LEU A 20 -30.47 -24.96 23.63
C LEU A 20 -31.17 -25.30 24.94
N GLU A 21 -30.39 -25.64 25.97
CA GLU A 21 -30.90 -25.89 27.32
C GLU A 21 -29.88 -25.39 28.34
N ASN A 22 -30.32 -24.67 29.37
CA ASN A 22 -29.47 -24.19 30.47
C ASN A 22 -28.17 -23.48 30.02
N ASP A 23 -28.28 -22.52 29.08
CA ASP A 23 -27.15 -21.78 28.49
C ASP A 23 -26.09 -22.69 27.80
N MET A 24 -26.44 -23.93 27.47
CA MET A 24 -25.63 -24.88 26.70
C MET A 24 -26.28 -25.22 25.35
N ILE A 25 -25.54 -24.99 24.28
CA ILE A 25 -25.89 -25.44 22.92
C ILE A 25 -25.43 -26.88 22.79
N THR A 26 -26.37 -27.81 22.63
CA THR A 26 -26.07 -29.18 22.22
C THR A 26 -26.18 -29.27 20.71
N LEU A 27 -25.04 -29.33 20.05
CA LEU A 27 -24.88 -29.55 18.62
C LEU A 27 -25.03 -31.05 18.35
N ARG A 28 -26.21 -31.49 17.90
CA ARG A 28 -26.44 -32.89 17.54
C ARG A 28 -25.80 -33.25 16.21
N GLN A 29 -25.81 -32.29 15.29
CA GLN A 29 -25.19 -32.43 13.98
C GLN A 29 -24.91 -31.05 13.40
N PHE A 30 -23.68 -30.84 12.97
CA PHE A 30 -23.29 -29.84 12.01
C PHE A 30 -22.64 -30.54 10.83
N SER A 31 -23.05 -30.18 9.61
CA SER A 31 -22.30 -30.51 8.41
C SER A 31 -22.31 -29.37 7.42
N ALA A 32 -21.13 -28.99 6.93
CA ALA A 32 -20.97 -28.08 5.81
C ALA A 32 -20.31 -28.83 4.65
N GLU A 33 -20.92 -28.77 3.48
CA GLU A 33 -20.50 -29.47 2.26
C GLU A 33 -20.24 -28.45 1.14
N GLN A 34 -19.12 -28.62 0.44
CA GLN A 34 -18.74 -27.85 -0.74
C GLN A 34 -18.04 -28.81 -1.73
N ASP A 35 -18.58 -28.93 -2.94
CA ASP A 35 -18.17 -29.91 -3.94
C ASP A 35 -18.14 -31.34 -3.37
N MET A 36 -16.94 -31.93 -3.27
CA MET A 36 -16.69 -33.26 -2.71
C MET A 36 -16.26 -33.25 -1.25
N TYR A 37 -16.12 -32.05 -0.65
CA TYR A 37 -15.63 -31.88 0.70
C TYR A 37 -16.76 -31.73 1.70
N LYS A 38 -16.54 -32.28 2.90
CA LYS A 38 -17.48 -32.30 4.01
C LYS A 38 -16.76 -32.10 5.34
N LEU A 39 -17.15 -31.05 6.06
CA LEU A 39 -16.77 -30.82 7.44
C LEU A 39 -17.94 -31.19 8.33
N THR A 40 -17.72 -31.97 9.39
CA THR A 40 -18.76 -32.27 10.38
C THR A 40 -18.33 -31.97 11.80
N ALA A 41 -19.27 -31.55 12.62
CA ALA A 41 -19.03 -31.35 14.05
C ALA A 41 -20.25 -31.73 14.89
N ASP A 42 -20.00 -32.16 16.10
CA ASP A 42 -21.02 -32.46 17.11
C ASP A 42 -20.47 -32.19 18.51
N GLY A 43 -21.37 -32.00 19.48
CA GLY A 43 -20.99 -31.84 20.87
C GLY A 43 -21.77 -30.78 21.64
N LYS A 44 -21.16 -30.25 22.69
CA LYS A 44 -21.76 -29.27 23.60
C LYS A 44 -20.88 -28.03 23.71
N ILE A 45 -21.50 -26.85 23.55
CA ILE A 45 -20.84 -25.55 23.54
C ILE A 45 -21.60 -24.59 24.46
N PRO A 46 -20.93 -23.91 25.40
CA PRO A 46 -21.58 -22.86 26.18
C PRO A 46 -21.94 -21.66 25.30
N VAL A 47 -23.12 -21.06 25.53
CA VAL A 47 -23.58 -19.84 24.83
C VAL A 47 -22.61 -18.66 25.06
N ASP A 48 -21.83 -18.70 26.13
CA ASP A 48 -20.78 -17.71 26.43
C ASP A 48 -19.72 -17.57 25.35
N ILE A 49 -19.60 -18.52 24.41
CA ILE A 49 -18.72 -18.38 23.23
C ILE A 49 -19.12 -17.18 22.35
N LEU A 50 -20.41 -16.80 22.37
CA LEU A 50 -20.95 -15.67 21.62
C LEU A 50 -20.87 -14.35 22.40
N ARG A 51 -20.24 -14.34 23.58
CA ARG A 51 -20.13 -13.18 24.48
C ARG A 51 -18.65 -12.76 24.60
N ALA A 52 -18.43 -11.45 24.67
CA ALA A 52 -17.12 -10.91 25.05
C ALA A 52 -16.70 -11.44 26.44
N LYS A 53 -15.39 -11.60 26.65
CA LYS A 53 -14.82 -12.25 27.85
C LYS A 53 -15.38 -11.69 29.16
N GLU A 54 -15.52 -10.37 29.26
CA GLU A 54 -15.99 -9.66 30.45
C GLU A 54 -17.49 -9.82 30.70
N LYS A 55 -18.24 -10.29 29.70
CA LYS A 55 -19.71 -10.48 29.74
C LYS A 55 -20.13 -11.94 29.81
N ARG A 56 -19.17 -12.87 29.93
CA ARG A 56 -19.45 -14.30 30.09
C ARG A 56 -20.12 -14.52 31.45
N LYS A 57 -21.19 -15.33 31.48
CA LYS A 57 -21.95 -15.60 32.70
C LYS A 57 -21.38 -16.78 33.49
N ASN A 58 -20.86 -17.78 32.79
CA ASN A 58 -20.26 -18.99 33.31
C ASN A 58 -18.99 -19.32 32.52
N PRO A 59 -17.88 -18.62 32.77
CA PRO A 59 -16.60 -18.86 32.08
C PRO A 59 -16.07 -20.29 32.26
N ASP A 60 -16.48 -20.98 33.33
CA ASP A 60 -16.07 -22.35 33.67
C ASP A 60 -16.94 -23.43 33.01
N ALA A 61 -17.96 -23.04 32.25
CA ALA A 61 -18.84 -23.96 31.55
C ALA A 61 -18.03 -24.89 30.63
N GLN A 62 -18.21 -26.19 30.82
CA GLN A 62 -17.44 -27.21 30.10
C GLN A 62 -18.00 -27.42 28.70
N MET A 63 -17.14 -27.30 27.70
CA MET A 63 -17.43 -27.70 26.33
C MET A 63 -16.89 -29.11 26.05
N ASN A 64 -17.49 -29.78 25.07
CA ASN A 64 -17.00 -31.03 24.53
C ASN A 64 -17.47 -31.12 23.09
N ILE A 65 -16.60 -30.78 22.15
CA ILE A 65 -16.87 -30.68 20.73
C ILE A 65 -15.95 -31.64 20.01
N GLN A 66 -16.49 -32.40 19.07
CA GLN A 66 -15.71 -33.19 18.15
C GLN A 66 -15.89 -32.59 16.75
N VAL A 67 -14.78 -32.36 16.07
CA VAL A 67 -14.74 -31.85 14.70
C VAL A 67 -14.00 -32.87 13.83
N ASP A 68 -14.67 -33.38 12.82
CA ASP A 68 -14.15 -34.36 11.87
C ASP A 68 -13.71 -33.66 10.58
N PHE A 69 -12.41 -33.75 10.31
CA PHE A 69 -11.74 -33.18 9.15
C PHE A 69 -11.47 -34.23 8.05
N ASN A 70 -11.85 -35.51 8.22
CA ASN A 70 -11.50 -36.60 7.29
C ASN A 70 -11.94 -36.40 5.84
N GLN A 71 -12.93 -35.54 5.60
CA GLN A 71 -13.39 -35.17 4.27
C GLN A 71 -13.39 -33.65 4.06
N ALA A 72 -12.84 -32.87 4.99
CA ALA A 72 -12.89 -31.41 4.91
C ALA A 72 -11.86 -30.87 3.91
N SER A 73 -12.17 -29.72 3.32
CA SER A 73 -11.27 -28.99 2.43
C SER A 73 -10.26 -28.18 3.23
N LEU A 74 -9.04 -28.03 2.73
CA LEU A 74 -8.06 -27.06 3.24
C LEU A 74 -8.63 -25.62 3.28
N ALA A 75 -9.65 -25.32 2.47
CA ALA A 75 -10.40 -24.07 2.50
C ALA A 75 -10.95 -23.70 3.89
N VAL A 76 -11.19 -24.67 4.77
CA VAL A 76 -11.68 -24.40 6.13
C VAL A 76 -10.68 -23.61 6.99
N PHE A 77 -9.40 -23.60 6.60
CA PHE A 77 -8.37 -22.75 7.23
C PHE A 77 -8.23 -21.37 6.56
N GLY A 78 -9.02 -21.10 5.52
CA GLY A 78 -9.02 -19.85 4.76
C GLY A 78 -9.65 -18.64 5.47
N THR A 79 -10.18 -18.82 6.68
CA THR A 79 -10.75 -17.71 7.49
C THR A 79 -9.72 -16.66 7.89
N HIS A 80 -8.42 -16.94 7.74
CA HIS A 80 -7.39 -15.94 7.97
C HIS A 80 -7.40 -14.88 6.85
N PRO A 81 -7.49 -13.57 7.15
CA PRO A 81 -7.69 -12.51 6.14
C PRO A 81 -6.66 -12.42 5.01
N ARG A 82 -5.49 -13.05 5.18
CA ARG A 82 -4.42 -13.09 4.18
C ARG A 82 -4.53 -14.26 3.18
N ILE A 83 -5.35 -15.25 3.46
CA ILE A 83 -5.60 -16.39 2.58
C ILE A 83 -6.77 -16.01 1.66
N ASP A 84 -6.60 -16.19 0.36
CA ASP A 84 -7.63 -15.97 -0.66
C ASP A 84 -8.49 -17.23 -0.79
N TRP A 85 -7.84 -18.36 -1.07
CA TRP A 85 -8.48 -19.67 -1.09
C TRP A 85 -7.46 -20.78 -0.81
N GLY A 86 -7.98 -21.96 -0.48
CA GLY A 86 -7.20 -23.18 -0.30
C GLY A 86 -7.95 -24.40 -0.82
N VAL A 87 -7.24 -25.35 -1.40
CA VAL A 87 -7.80 -26.64 -1.85
C VAL A 87 -6.89 -27.77 -1.42
N GLY A 88 -7.48 -28.95 -1.16
CA GLY A 88 -6.76 -30.12 -0.69
C GLY A 88 -7.58 -30.86 0.36
N SER A 89 -7.50 -32.19 0.33
CA SER A 89 -8.18 -33.02 1.33
C SER A 89 -7.43 -32.94 2.65
N THR A 90 -8.18 -32.75 3.73
CA THR A 90 -7.65 -32.86 5.08
C THR A 90 -8.03 -34.23 5.66
N LYS A 91 -7.26 -34.70 6.64
CA LYS A 91 -7.54 -35.89 7.43
C LYS A 91 -7.41 -35.55 8.91
N GLY A 92 -8.17 -36.24 9.74
CA GLY A 92 -8.02 -36.14 11.19
C GLY A 92 -9.29 -35.76 11.94
N LEU A 93 -9.18 -35.84 13.25
CA LEU A 93 -10.27 -35.63 14.20
C LEU A 93 -9.74 -34.77 15.33
N VAL A 94 -10.42 -33.66 15.63
CA VAL A 94 -10.05 -32.80 16.75
C VAL A 94 -11.17 -32.79 17.78
N LYS A 95 -10.81 -33.11 19.01
CA LYS A 95 -11.70 -33.02 20.16
C LYS A 95 -11.32 -31.82 21.02
N ILE A 96 -12.26 -30.90 21.21
CA ILE A 96 -12.13 -29.69 22.03
C ILE A 96 -12.92 -29.89 23.32
N THR A 97 -12.26 -29.74 24.45
CA THR A 97 -12.81 -29.94 25.80
C THR A 97 -12.38 -28.82 26.74
N GLY A 98 -12.78 -28.87 28.01
CA GLY A 98 -12.43 -27.86 29.00
C GLY A 98 -13.40 -26.67 28.98
N SER A 99 -13.03 -25.56 29.60
CA SER A 99 -13.83 -24.34 29.62
C SER A 99 -13.40 -23.35 28.54
N LEU A 100 -14.15 -22.27 28.33
CA LEU A 100 -13.76 -21.20 27.39
C LEU A 100 -12.48 -20.47 27.80
N GLU A 101 -12.12 -20.52 29.09
CA GLU A 101 -10.89 -19.95 29.63
C GLU A 101 -9.74 -20.97 29.65
N GLU A 102 -10.06 -22.25 29.70
CA GLU A 102 -9.09 -23.34 29.74
C GLU A 102 -9.40 -24.42 28.69
N PRO A 103 -9.35 -24.10 27.39
CA PRO A 103 -9.62 -25.07 26.35
C PRO A 103 -8.53 -26.15 26.32
N GLN A 104 -8.93 -27.36 26.00
CA GLN A 104 -8.07 -28.53 25.84
C GLN A 104 -8.40 -29.21 24.53
N MET A 105 -7.42 -29.33 23.64
CA MET A 105 -7.58 -29.91 22.31
C MET A 105 -6.78 -31.20 22.16
N TYR A 106 -7.37 -32.21 21.53
CA TYR A 106 -6.77 -33.52 21.32
C TYR A 106 -7.00 -34.00 19.90
N GLY A 107 -6.00 -34.67 19.34
CA GLY A 107 -6.06 -35.27 18.02
C GLY A 107 -5.07 -34.61 17.07
N ASP A 108 -5.32 -34.73 15.78
CA ASP A 108 -4.42 -34.25 14.74
C ASP A 108 -5.18 -33.87 13.48
N ILE A 109 -4.52 -33.05 12.67
CA ILE A 109 -4.97 -32.64 11.34
C ILE A 109 -3.79 -32.86 10.39
N GLU A 110 -4.05 -33.55 9.29
CA GLU A 110 -3.07 -33.82 8.24
C GLU A 110 -3.58 -33.34 6.88
N VAL A 111 -2.67 -32.83 6.08
CA VAL A 111 -2.84 -32.54 4.65
C VAL A 111 -1.66 -33.16 3.95
N GLU A 112 -1.90 -34.12 3.05
CA GLU A 112 -0.83 -34.79 2.29
C GLU A 112 -0.45 -33.98 1.05
N GLU A 113 -1.45 -33.40 0.40
CA GLU A 113 -1.31 -32.60 -0.82
C GLU A 113 -2.41 -31.54 -0.89
N GLY A 114 -2.00 -30.28 -0.95
CA GLY A 114 -2.90 -29.14 -1.08
C GLY A 114 -2.25 -27.96 -1.78
N CYS A 115 -3.06 -26.95 -2.07
CA CYS A 115 -2.62 -25.70 -2.67
C CYS A 115 -3.28 -24.53 -1.94
N LEU A 116 -2.50 -23.49 -1.66
CA LEU A 116 -2.95 -22.26 -1.01
C LEU A 116 -2.65 -21.05 -1.91
N LYS A 117 -3.60 -20.11 -1.92
CA LYS A 117 -3.44 -18.79 -2.51
C LYS A 117 -3.52 -17.74 -1.41
N LEU A 118 -2.54 -16.82 -1.38
CA LEU A 118 -2.59 -15.64 -0.53
C LEU A 118 -3.09 -14.43 -1.33
N LYS A 119 -3.81 -13.52 -0.69
CA LYS A 119 -4.39 -12.34 -1.37
C LYS A 119 -3.32 -11.42 -1.99
N ASP A 120 -2.22 -11.18 -1.27
CA ASP A 120 -1.15 -10.26 -1.70
C ASP A 120 0.04 -10.95 -2.41
N VAL A 121 -0.02 -12.27 -2.61
CA VAL A 121 1.04 -13.04 -3.26
C VAL A 121 0.50 -13.71 -4.51
N ARG A 122 1.10 -13.38 -5.65
CA ARG A 122 0.76 -13.95 -6.97
C ARG A 122 1.19 -15.41 -7.08
N THR A 123 2.36 -15.77 -6.55
CA THR A 123 2.81 -17.17 -6.52
C THR A 123 1.87 -18.04 -5.68
N LEU A 124 1.54 -19.22 -6.21
CA LEU A 124 0.82 -20.25 -5.45
C LEU A 124 1.77 -20.94 -4.47
N ILE A 125 1.23 -21.35 -3.33
CA ILE A 125 1.88 -22.27 -2.40
C ILE A 125 1.35 -23.66 -2.75
N ASP A 126 2.14 -24.42 -3.50
CA ASP A 126 1.74 -25.72 -4.06
C ASP A 126 2.31 -26.88 -3.23
N LYS A 127 1.78 -28.09 -3.43
CA LYS A 127 2.19 -29.33 -2.74
C LYS A 127 2.30 -29.16 -1.23
N VAL A 128 1.31 -28.51 -0.63
CA VAL A 128 1.22 -28.30 0.81
C VAL A 128 1.05 -29.64 1.52
N ALA A 129 2.05 -30.00 2.32
CA ALA A 129 2.01 -31.09 3.26
C ALA A 129 2.06 -30.51 4.69
N LEU A 130 1.03 -30.75 5.49
CA LEU A 130 0.85 -30.20 6.84
C LEU A 130 0.49 -31.31 7.82
N ARG A 131 1.10 -31.30 9.01
CA ARG A 131 0.68 -32.11 10.15
C ARG A 131 0.67 -31.26 11.41
N VAL A 132 -0.51 -31.13 12.01
CA VAL A 132 -0.73 -30.42 13.28
C VAL A 132 -1.23 -31.43 14.31
N VAL A 133 -0.64 -31.43 15.49
CA VAL A 133 -1.01 -32.31 16.59
C VAL A 133 -1.42 -31.47 17.80
N PHE A 134 -2.55 -31.83 18.40
CA PHE A 134 -3.10 -31.21 19.60
C PHE A 134 -3.01 -32.18 20.79
N ARG A 135 -2.41 -31.71 21.90
CA ARG A 135 -2.27 -32.46 23.15
C ARG A 135 -2.57 -31.55 24.34
N GLY A 136 -3.81 -31.52 24.78
CA GLY A 136 -4.27 -30.67 25.89
C GLY A 136 -4.20 -29.20 25.48
N SER A 137 -3.39 -28.39 26.17
CA SER A 137 -3.17 -26.99 25.81
C SER A 137 -2.08 -26.76 24.75
N ASN A 138 -1.41 -27.81 24.27
CA ASN A 138 -0.33 -27.68 23.30
C ASN A 138 -0.79 -28.02 21.89
N MET A 139 -0.59 -27.09 20.96
CA MET A 139 -0.63 -27.32 19.52
C MET A 139 0.81 -27.40 19.00
N THR A 140 1.12 -28.42 18.22
CA THR A 140 2.43 -28.56 17.55
C THR A 140 2.21 -28.71 16.05
N VAL A 141 2.82 -27.82 15.27
CA VAL A 141 3.01 -28.03 13.84
C VAL A 141 4.25 -28.91 13.69
N GLU A 142 4.04 -30.22 13.62
CA GLU A 142 5.14 -31.20 13.49
C GLU A 142 5.84 -31.06 12.14
N LYS A 143 5.07 -30.72 11.09
CA LYS A 143 5.58 -30.50 9.75
C LYS A 143 4.67 -29.57 8.97
N PHE A 144 5.26 -28.58 8.32
CA PHE A 144 4.71 -27.91 7.16
C PHE A 144 5.78 -27.92 6.07
N ALA A 145 5.43 -28.36 4.87
CA ALA A 145 6.30 -28.32 3.70
C ALA A 145 5.46 -27.92 2.48
N ALA A 146 6.00 -27.06 1.63
CA ALA A 146 5.34 -26.62 0.42
C ALA A 146 6.36 -26.18 -0.65
N GLU A 147 5.91 -26.11 -1.90
CA GLU A 147 6.64 -25.52 -3.01
C GLU A 147 6.13 -24.09 -3.30
N LEU A 148 7.05 -23.14 -3.41
CA LEU A 148 6.75 -21.77 -3.85
C LEU A 148 7.56 -21.49 -5.12
N GLY A 149 6.88 -21.54 -6.26
CA GLY A 149 7.52 -21.53 -7.57
C GLY A 149 8.43 -22.76 -7.71
N LYS A 150 9.73 -22.55 -7.95
CA LYS A 150 10.73 -23.63 -8.05
C LYS A 150 11.46 -23.95 -6.74
N GLY A 151 11.13 -23.23 -5.66
CA GLY A 151 11.74 -23.40 -4.36
C GLY A 151 10.85 -24.14 -3.37
N SER A 152 11.39 -24.34 -2.17
CA SER A 152 10.67 -24.99 -1.06
C SER A 152 10.60 -24.08 0.16
N VAL A 153 9.53 -24.26 0.94
CA VAL A 153 9.36 -23.68 2.27
C VAL A 153 9.01 -24.80 3.23
N GLU A 154 9.69 -24.81 4.36
CA GLU A 154 9.42 -25.71 5.48
C GLU A 154 9.15 -24.89 6.73
N ALA A 155 8.21 -25.34 7.56
CA ALA A 155 7.94 -24.73 8.84
C ALA A 155 7.59 -25.76 9.91
N SER A 156 7.85 -25.39 11.16
CA SER A 156 7.49 -26.15 12.35
C SER A 156 7.27 -25.20 13.51
N GLY A 157 6.58 -25.65 14.55
CA GLY A 157 6.42 -24.83 15.73
C GLY A 157 5.46 -25.41 16.75
N SER A 158 5.33 -24.69 17.85
CA SER A 158 4.42 -25.00 18.93
C SER A 158 3.76 -23.75 19.48
N TYR A 159 2.53 -23.90 19.94
CA TYR A 159 1.80 -22.89 20.68
C TYR A 159 1.12 -23.56 21.88
N ASP A 160 1.32 -23.01 23.07
CA ASP A 160 0.62 -23.44 24.28
C ASP A 160 -0.43 -22.39 24.63
N PHE A 161 -1.72 -22.75 24.51
CA PHE A 161 -2.85 -21.85 24.77
C PHE A 161 -2.93 -21.38 26.24
N ARG A 162 -2.18 -22.02 27.14
CA ARG A 162 -2.20 -21.74 28.58
C ARG A 162 -0.86 -21.30 29.14
N ALA A 163 0.23 -21.46 28.40
CA ALA A 163 1.53 -21.04 28.92
C ALA A 163 1.57 -19.51 29.07
N PRO A 164 2.27 -19.00 30.08
CA PRO A 164 2.55 -17.57 30.15
C PRO A 164 3.34 -17.13 28.90
N ASP A 165 3.24 -15.84 28.55
CA ASP A 165 3.84 -15.28 27.33
C ASP A 165 5.32 -15.65 27.12
N GLU A 166 6.07 -15.87 28.20
CA GLU A 166 7.48 -16.32 28.19
C GLU A 166 7.72 -17.65 27.46
N LYS A 167 6.71 -18.52 27.35
CA LYS A 167 6.80 -19.88 26.80
C LYS A 167 5.67 -20.21 25.84
N ALA A 168 4.82 -19.24 25.51
CA ALA A 168 3.59 -19.46 24.77
C ALA A 168 3.81 -19.97 23.34
N TYR A 169 4.95 -19.68 22.72
CA TYR A 169 5.18 -20.08 21.32
C TYR A 169 6.64 -20.25 20.93
N LEU A 170 6.84 -21.06 19.89
CA LEU A 170 8.06 -21.12 19.11
C LEU A 170 7.68 -21.50 17.68
N PHE A 171 8.12 -20.72 16.69
CA PHE A 171 7.90 -21.05 15.28
C PHE A 171 9.19 -20.91 14.50
N ASN A 172 9.44 -21.84 13.59
CA ASN A 172 10.60 -21.83 12.71
C ASN A 172 10.13 -22.01 11.28
N VAL A 173 10.71 -21.24 10.37
CA VAL A 173 10.47 -21.30 8.93
C VAL A 173 11.82 -21.30 8.22
N ALA A 174 11.97 -22.16 7.22
CA ALA A 174 13.12 -22.20 6.33
C ALA A 174 12.64 -22.11 4.88
N ALA A 175 13.27 -21.23 4.10
CA ALA A 175 13.00 -21.07 2.68
C ALA A 175 14.27 -21.35 1.88
N LYS A 176 14.13 -22.16 0.83
CA LYS A 176 15.21 -22.48 -0.11
C LYS A 176 14.76 -22.19 -1.53
N ASN A 177 15.33 -21.13 -2.11
CA ASN A 177 15.01 -20.59 -3.43
C ASN A 177 13.50 -20.35 -3.64
N ALA A 178 12.76 -20.04 -2.57
CA ALA A 178 11.32 -19.82 -2.65
C ALA A 178 11.03 -18.60 -3.51
N GLU A 179 10.26 -18.77 -4.59
CA GLU A 179 9.98 -17.69 -5.54
C GLU A 179 8.70 -16.96 -5.13
N VAL A 180 8.81 -15.68 -4.79
CA VAL A 180 7.68 -14.86 -4.35
C VAL A 180 7.46 -13.75 -5.37
N GLU A 181 6.24 -13.66 -5.87
CA GLU A 181 5.78 -12.55 -6.71
C GLU A 181 4.59 -11.87 -6.04
N SER A 182 4.59 -10.55 -5.97
CA SER A 182 3.53 -9.68 -5.47
C SER A 182 3.36 -8.48 -6.42
N ALA A 183 2.55 -7.50 -6.04
CA ALA A 183 2.40 -6.27 -6.82
C ALA A 183 3.69 -5.45 -6.93
N VAL A 184 4.57 -5.52 -5.93
CA VAL A 184 5.77 -4.64 -5.82
C VAL A 184 7.09 -5.40 -5.74
N PHE A 185 7.05 -6.72 -5.61
CA PHE A 185 8.23 -7.56 -5.40
C PHE A 185 8.12 -8.82 -6.25
N LYS A 186 9.20 -9.19 -6.93
CA LYS A 186 9.36 -10.49 -7.56
C LYS A 186 10.77 -10.98 -7.30
N GLY A 187 10.95 -12.18 -6.76
CA GLY A 187 12.29 -12.73 -6.61
C GLY A 187 12.37 -13.96 -5.75
N ARG A 188 13.60 -14.43 -5.53
CA ARG A 188 13.87 -15.62 -4.71
C ARG A 188 14.32 -15.25 -3.31
N ILE A 189 13.76 -15.97 -2.35
CA ILE A 189 14.05 -15.84 -0.93
C ILE A 189 14.74 -17.11 -0.46
N ASN A 190 15.90 -16.92 0.17
CA ASN A 190 16.66 -17.96 0.86
C ASN A 190 16.85 -17.52 2.30
N GLY A 191 16.59 -18.38 3.27
CA GLY A 191 16.84 -17.99 4.66
C GLY A 191 16.03 -18.75 5.69
N THR A 192 16.19 -18.32 6.93
CA THR A 192 15.48 -18.83 8.09
C THR A 192 14.81 -17.70 8.83
N LEU A 193 13.65 -17.99 9.40
CA LEU A 193 12.93 -17.11 10.31
C LEU A 193 12.53 -17.92 11.54
N SER A 194 12.72 -17.35 12.73
CA SER A 194 12.19 -17.87 13.97
C SER A 194 11.39 -16.81 14.70
N MET A 195 10.29 -17.22 15.34
CA MET A 195 9.51 -16.39 16.23
C MET A 195 9.49 -16.99 17.63
N SER A 196 9.89 -16.21 18.62
CA SER A 196 9.95 -16.63 20.02
C SER A 196 9.64 -15.47 20.97
N PRO A 197 9.23 -15.74 22.21
CA PRO A 197 9.08 -14.73 23.24
C PRO A 197 10.39 -13.99 23.52
N GLU A 198 10.30 -12.68 23.72
CA GLU A 198 11.39 -11.83 24.21
C GLU A 198 10.88 -10.99 25.38
N HIS A 199 11.62 -11.06 26.50
CA HIS A 199 11.41 -10.16 27.61
C HIS A 199 11.91 -8.76 27.25
N PHE A 200 11.10 -7.74 27.48
CA PHE A 200 11.46 -6.35 27.24
C PHE A 200 11.26 -5.47 28.46
N ARG A 201 12.04 -4.39 28.53
CA ARG A 201 11.91 -3.31 29.50
C ARG A 201 12.17 -1.98 28.80
N ILE A 202 11.14 -1.18 28.56
CA ILE A 202 11.27 0.09 27.83
C ILE A 202 10.55 1.25 28.54
N PRO A 203 11.01 2.49 28.38
CA PRO A 203 10.28 3.66 28.88
C PRO A 203 8.88 3.75 28.25
N LYS A 204 7.85 3.93 29.07
CA LYS A 204 6.45 4.04 28.59
C LYS A 204 6.23 5.13 27.54
N ARG A 205 7.02 6.21 27.60
CA ARG A 205 7.03 7.29 26.59
C ARG A 205 7.30 6.81 25.15
N LEU A 206 7.92 5.64 24.96
CA LEU A 206 8.15 5.07 23.63
C LEU A 206 6.89 4.38 23.08
N LEU A 207 5.99 3.91 23.95
CA LEU A 207 4.76 3.20 23.57
C LEU A 207 3.57 4.12 23.32
N GLN A 208 3.65 5.39 23.74
CA GLN A 208 2.65 6.38 23.38
C GLN A 208 2.84 6.77 21.91
N LYS A 209 1.87 6.41 21.06
CA LYS A 209 1.80 6.94 19.70
C LYS A 209 1.91 8.47 19.70
N GLN A 210 2.73 8.99 18.80
CA GLN A 210 2.42 10.24 18.12
C GLN A 210 1.11 10.01 17.34
N GLU A 211 -0.03 10.22 17.99
CA GLU A 211 -1.25 10.49 17.23
C GLU A 211 -0.94 11.66 16.28
N ALA A 212 -1.33 11.52 15.02
CA ALA A 212 -1.33 12.64 14.08
C ALA A 212 -2.43 13.63 14.53
N GLY A 213 -2.11 14.38 15.58
CA GLY A 213 -2.96 15.31 16.29
C GLY A 213 -2.08 16.12 17.23
N GLU A 214 -2.37 17.41 17.35
CA GLU A 214 -1.63 18.32 18.22
C GLU A 214 -1.57 17.72 19.64
N PRO A 215 -0.37 17.53 20.24
CA PRO A 215 -0.28 16.90 21.55
C PRO A 215 -1.16 17.68 22.53
N ASP A 216 -2.08 16.97 23.19
CA ASP A 216 -2.94 17.58 24.19
C ASP A 216 -2.03 18.17 25.27
N LYS A 217 -1.90 19.51 25.30
CA LYS A 217 -0.96 20.23 26.15
C LYS A 217 -1.24 20.03 27.65
N LYS A 218 -2.32 19.33 27.99
CA LYS A 218 -2.72 18.94 29.35
C LYS A 218 -2.37 17.49 29.72
N ALA A 219 -1.89 16.65 28.80
CA ALA A 219 -1.51 15.29 29.13
C ALA A 219 -0.21 15.28 29.96
N MET A 220 -0.26 14.69 31.16
CA MET A 220 0.93 14.53 31.99
C MET A 220 1.94 13.61 31.28
N PRO A 221 3.26 13.90 31.32
CA PRO A 221 4.26 13.02 30.71
C PRO A 221 4.19 11.64 31.36
N VAL A 222 4.05 10.59 30.55
CA VAL A 222 4.01 9.22 31.07
C VAL A 222 5.38 8.84 31.59
N GLN A 223 5.48 8.75 32.91
CA GLN A 223 6.67 8.31 33.62
C GLN A 223 6.58 6.82 33.93
N GLY A 224 7.75 6.17 33.97
CA GLY A 224 7.91 4.76 34.33
C GLY A 224 8.41 3.88 33.19
N MET A 225 8.67 2.62 33.56
CA MET A 225 9.05 1.55 32.65
C MET A 225 7.83 0.66 32.39
N GLU A 226 7.77 0.13 31.18
CA GLU A 226 6.91 -1.00 30.84
C GLU A 226 7.77 -2.24 30.67
N GLU A 227 7.33 -3.32 31.29
CA GLU A 227 8.00 -4.62 31.29
C GLU A 227 6.98 -5.69 30.97
N GLY A 228 7.44 -6.70 30.23
CA GLY A 228 6.60 -7.79 29.81
C GLY A 228 7.30 -8.63 28.76
N TRP A 229 6.50 -9.44 28.07
CA TRP A 229 6.95 -10.31 27.00
C TRP A 229 6.30 -9.87 25.70
N ARG A 230 7.04 -10.01 24.61
CA ARG A 230 6.56 -9.71 23.26
C ARG A 230 7.06 -10.74 22.26
N PRO A 231 6.41 -10.89 21.10
CA PRO A 231 6.98 -11.68 20.01
C PRO A 231 8.23 -11.02 19.46
N LYS A 232 9.30 -11.81 19.37
CA LYS A 232 10.51 -11.45 18.65
C LYS A 232 10.60 -12.26 17.38
N ILE A 233 10.88 -11.57 16.28
CA ILE A 233 11.19 -12.16 14.99
C ILE A 233 12.71 -12.09 14.79
N THR A 234 13.34 -13.25 14.64
CA THR A 234 14.74 -13.36 14.23
C THR A 234 14.78 -13.95 12.83
N ALA A 235 15.50 -13.33 11.90
CA ALA A 235 15.57 -13.83 10.54
C ALA A 235 16.90 -13.51 9.87
N ASP A 236 17.40 -14.45 9.07
CA ASP A 236 18.55 -14.26 8.19
C ASP A 236 18.12 -14.59 6.77
N VAL A 237 18.04 -13.55 5.94
CA VAL A 237 17.44 -13.61 4.60
C VAL A 237 18.44 -13.17 3.53
N LEU A 238 18.58 -13.99 2.50
CA LEU A 238 19.25 -13.66 1.25
C LEU A 238 18.19 -13.50 0.16
N LEU A 239 18.21 -12.33 -0.48
CA LEU A 239 17.36 -11.97 -1.60
C LEU A 239 18.11 -12.15 -2.92
N ASP A 240 17.68 -13.08 -3.77
CA ASP A 240 18.32 -13.39 -5.04
C ASP A 240 17.39 -13.16 -6.22
N ASP A 241 17.92 -12.62 -7.32
CA ASP A 241 17.20 -12.42 -8.58
C ASP A 241 15.87 -11.68 -8.37
N VAL A 242 16.00 -10.52 -7.74
CA VAL A 242 14.90 -9.71 -7.26
C VAL A 242 14.64 -8.55 -8.22
N MET A 243 13.38 -8.31 -8.52
CA MET A 243 12.84 -7.10 -9.12
C MET A 243 11.88 -6.44 -8.11
N ILE A 244 12.13 -5.18 -7.81
CA ILE A 244 11.28 -4.34 -6.95
C ILE A 244 10.71 -3.22 -7.82
N ASP A 245 9.38 -3.09 -7.85
CA ASP A 245 8.67 -1.97 -8.47
C ASP A 245 7.80 -1.29 -7.42
N MET A 246 8.30 -0.16 -6.90
CA MET A 246 7.60 0.63 -5.89
C MET A 246 7.24 1.99 -6.48
N PRO A 247 6.03 2.15 -7.05
CA PRO A 247 5.62 3.42 -7.67
C PRO A 247 5.47 4.54 -6.63
N THR A 248 5.24 4.18 -5.37
CA THR A 248 5.12 5.11 -4.24
C THR A 248 5.91 4.59 -3.06
N ILE A 249 6.44 5.50 -2.24
CA ILE A 249 7.03 5.14 -0.94
C ILE A 249 5.90 4.64 -0.04
N PRO A 250 5.94 3.39 0.45
CA PRO A 250 4.92 2.90 1.38
C PRO A 250 4.96 3.71 2.67
N SER A 251 3.87 3.75 3.42
CA SER A 251 3.89 4.32 4.76
C SER A 251 4.80 3.49 5.66
N LEU A 252 6.06 3.89 5.80
CA LEU A 252 7.06 3.27 6.68
C LEU A 252 6.85 3.68 8.15
N GLY A 253 5.59 3.88 8.56
CA GLY A 253 5.22 4.29 9.91
C GLY A 253 5.47 3.19 10.93
N GLU A 254 5.72 3.59 12.17
CA GLU A 254 5.81 2.68 13.31
C GLU A 254 4.47 1.95 13.46
N GLY A 255 4.49 0.63 13.27
CA GLY A 255 3.30 -0.18 13.48
C GLY A 255 2.88 -0.16 14.95
N ASP A 256 1.58 -0.29 15.20
CA ASP A 256 0.97 -0.24 16.54
C ASP A 256 1.39 -1.38 17.48
N SER A 257 2.05 -2.40 16.92
CA SER A 257 2.46 -3.61 17.62
C SER A 257 3.90 -3.50 18.07
N ASN A 258 4.19 -3.67 19.36
CA ASN A 258 5.54 -3.76 19.91
C ASN A 258 6.13 -5.16 19.69
N LEU A 259 6.83 -5.37 18.57
CA LEU A 259 7.48 -6.62 18.20
C LEU A 259 9.00 -6.48 18.32
N GLY A 260 9.64 -7.46 18.95
CA GLY A 260 11.10 -7.60 18.95
C GLY A 260 11.60 -8.00 17.56
N MET A 261 12.78 -7.52 17.18
CA MET A 261 13.35 -7.77 15.86
C MET A 261 14.86 -8.03 15.97
N ASP A 262 15.33 -9.03 15.23
CA ASP A 262 16.73 -9.28 14.90
C ASP A 262 16.79 -9.86 13.48
N VAL A 263 16.68 -8.98 12.49
CA VAL A 263 16.47 -9.34 11.08
C VAL A 263 17.64 -8.87 10.23
N SER A 264 18.37 -9.81 9.65
CA SER A 264 19.42 -9.56 8.67
C SER A 264 18.89 -9.83 7.26
N VAL A 265 19.01 -8.84 6.37
CA VAL A 265 18.68 -8.99 4.95
C VAL A 265 19.91 -8.68 4.11
N LYS A 266 20.34 -9.65 3.31
CA LYS A 266 21.45 -9.53 2.36
C LYS A 266 20.93 -9.52 0.94
N LEU A 267 21.42 -8.59 0.14
CA LEU A 267 21.11 -8.52 -1.29
C LEU A 267 22.09 -9.39 -2.08
N GLY A 268 21.55 -10.27 -2.91
CA GLY A 268 22.29 -11.06 -3.88
C GLY A 268 22.78 -10.23 -5.07
N PRO A 269 23.40 -10.85 -6.08
CA PRO A 269 24.05 -10.15 -7.19
C PRO A 269 23.08 -9.48 -8.19
N LYS A 270 21.81 -9.88 -8.17
CA LYS A 270 20.78 -9.42 -9.11
C LYS A 270 19.59 -8.86 -8.35
N VAL A 271 19.77 -7.72 -7.70
CA VAL A 271 18.65 -6.98 -7.08
C VAL A 271 18.42 -5.72 -7.89
N HIS A 272 17.28 -5.67 -8.56
CA HIS A 272 16.90 -4.64 -9.52
C HIS A 272 15.71 -3.86 -8.99
N LEU A 273 15.92 -2.57 -8.70
CA LEU A 273 14.86 -1.63 -8.39
C LEU A 273 14.46 -0.94 -9.69
N TYR A 274 13.30 -1.29 -10.23
CA TYR A 274 12.86 -0.90 -11.56
C TYR A 274 11.44 -0.38 -11.55
N ASN A 275 11.27 0.83 -12.07
CA ASN A 275 9.99 1.40 -12.43
C ASN A 275 10.18 2.18 -13.73
N LYS A 276 9.39 1.85 -14.76
CA LYS A 276 9.56 2.39 -16.12
C LYS A 276 9.56 3.92 -16.21
N TYR A 277 9.00 4.62 -15.21
CA TYR A 277 8.93 6.08 -15.16
C TYR A 277 9.94 6.70 -14.20
N LEU A 278 10.30 6.02 -13.10
CA LEU A 278 11.03 6.65 -12.00
C LEU A 278 12.51 6.27 -11.96
N TYR A 279 12.85 5.00 -12.15
CA TYR A 279 14.21 4.50 -11.90
C TYR A 279 14.47 3.13 -12.52
N ASP A 280 15.74 2.84 -12.76
CA ASP A 280 16.25 1.54 -13.20
C ASP A 280 17.61 1.38 -12.51
N LEU A 281 17.65 0.72 -11.35
CA LEU A 281 18.80 0.70 -10.44
C LEU A 281 19.17 -0.71 -10.03
N TRP A 282 20.46 -1.03 -10.08
CA TRP A 282 21.00 -2.28 -9.54
C TRP A 282 21.52 -2.02 -8.13
N LEU A 283 21.00 -2.75 -7.16
CA LEU A 283 21.24 -2.58 -5.74
C LEU A 283 22.20 -3.65 -5.21
N LYS A 284 23.04 -3.27 -4.24
CA LYS A 284 23.91 -4.16 -3.48
C LYS A 284 23.98 -3.71 -2.03
N GLY A 285 24.28 -4.64 -1.13
CA GLY A 285 24.46 -4.34 0.29
C GLY A 285 23.74 -5.31 1.20
N ALA A 286 23.68 -4.93 2.47
CA ALA A 286 23.02 -5.69 3.51
C ALA A 286 22.55 -4.74 4.61
N VAL A 287 21.44 -5.10 5.24
CA VAL A 287 20.82 -4.32 6.32
C VAL A 287 20.54 -5.27 7.47
N LYS A 288 20.80 -4.81 8.70
CA LYS A 288 20.42 -5.50 9.92
C LYS A 288 19.53 -4.61 10.76
N ALA A 289 18.33 -5.08 11.09
CA ALA A 289 17.35 -4.40 11.92
C ALA A 289 17.20 -5.11 13.27
N GLU A 290 17.51 -4.40 14.35
CA GLU A 290 17.49 -4.90 15.72
C GLU A 290 16.59 -4.04 16.61
N GLY A 291 16.28 -4.51 17.82
CA GLY A 291 15.48 -3.76 18.79
C GLY A 291 14.01 -4.12 18.65
N SER A 292 13.16 -3.14 18.34
CA SER A 292 11.74 -3.38 18.11
C SER A 292 11.12 -2.46 17.10
N THR A 293 9.91 -2.79 16.66
CA THR A 293 9.06 -1.93 15.81
C THR A 293 8.77 -0.56 16.41
N VAL A 294 8.82 -0.41 17.72
CA VAL A 294 8.64 0.86 18.44
C VAL A 294 9.95 1.65 18.58
N PHE A 295 11.09 0.96 18.58
CA PHE A 295 12.40 1.62 18.65
C PHE A 295 13.43 0.83 17.85
N PRO A 296 13.38 0.94 16.50
CA PRO A 296 14.25 0.16 15.64
C PRO A 296 15.70 0.69 15.66
N ARG A 297 16.66 -0.22 15.61
CA ARG A 297 18.07 0.07 15.38
C ARG A 297 18.49 -0.62 14.11
N ILE A 298 18.67 0.16 13.05
CA ILE A 298 19.00 -0.37 11.73
C ILE A 298 20.45 0.00 11.40
N SER A 299 21.22 -0.99 10.97
CA SER A 299 22.62 -0.86 10.58
C SER A 299 22.86 -1.45 9.19
N GLY A 300 24.02 -1.14 8.61
CA GLY A 300 24.34 -1.49 7.23
C GLY A 300 23.88 -0.42 6.23
N GLY A 301 23.61 -0.84 5.01
CA GLY A 301 23.25 0.07 3.93
C GLY A 301 22.99 -0.64 2.62
N ILE A 302 22.26 0.07 1.75
CA ILE A 302 22.01 -0.32 0.37
C ILE A 302 22.69 0.70 -0.51
N ASP A 303 23.43 0.22 -1.50
CA ASP A 303 24.20 1.03 -2.44
C ASP A 303 23.82 0.71 -3.88
N THR A 304 24.05 1.68 -4.75
CA THR A 304 23.94 1.53 -6.20
C THR A 304 25.01 2.36 -6.89
N ASP A 305 25.65 1.79 -7.90
CA ASP A 305 26.62 2.45 -8.79
C ASP A 305 26.29 2.19 -10.27
N LYS A 306 25.12 1.61 -10.53
CA LYS A 306 24.69 1.21 -11.87
C LYS A 306 23.20 1.43 -12.02
N GLY A 307 22.84 2.24 -13.01
CA GLY A 307 21.46 2.46 -13.36
C GLY A 307 21.17 3.90 -13.77
N THR A 308 19.88 4.22 -13.85
CA THR A 308 19.38 5.55 -14.13
C THR A 308 18.25 5.93 -13.17
N VAL A 309 18.16 7.20 -12.83
CA VAL A 309 16.98 7.80 -12.20
C VAL A 309 16.36 8.80 -13.16
N THR A 310 15.05 8.91 -13.17
CA THR A 310 14.33 9.87 -14.00
C THR A 310 13.90 11.04 -13.13
N TYR A 311 14.25 12.25 -13.55
CA TYR A 311 13.81 13.49 -12.91
C TYR A 311 13.44 14.51 -13.98
N LEU A 312 12.25 15.13 -13.84
CA LEU A 312 11.70 16.06 -14.83
C LEU A 312 11.80 15.51 -16.27
N ARG A 313 11.29 14.28 -16.47
CA ARG A 313 11.29 13.54 -17.76
C ARG A 313 12.68 13.24 -18.33
N THR A 314 13.74 13.52 -17.59
CA THR A 314 15.12 13.35 -18.03
C THR A 314 15.78 12.21 -17.28
N ARG A 315 16.42 11.30 -18.02
CA ARG A 315 17.17 10.19 -17.43
C ARG A 315 18.58 10.67 -17.03
N PHE A 316 18.90 10.49 -15.76
CA PHE A 316 20.23 10.73 -15.20
C PHE A 316 20.89 9.38 -14.92
N LYS A 317 22.10 9.19 -15.45
CA LYS A 317 22.94 8.04 -15.15
C LYS A 317 23.49 8.18 -13.74
N VAL A 318 23.29 7.17 -12.91
CA VAL A 318 23.78 7.15 -11.53
C VAL A 318 25.30 6.97 -11.52
N ASP A 319 25.98 7.82 -10.76
CA ASP A 319 27.40 7.66 -10.43
C ASP A 319 27.56 6.88 -9.13
N ASN A 320 26.79 7.27 -8.11
CA ASN A 320 26.70 6.59 -6.83
C ASN A 320 25.37 6.94 -6.15
N GLY A 321 24.80 5.99 -5.45
CA GLY A 321 23.61 6.14 -4.62
C GLY A 321 23.73 5.27 -3.38
N SER A 322 23.21 5.75 -2.27
CA SER A 322 23.36 5.13 -0.98
C SER A 322 22.15 5.43 -0.10
N VAL A 323 21.71 4.41 0.64
CA VAL A 323 20.64 4.47 1.63
C VAL A 323 21.22 4.01 2.96
N ARG A 324 21.05 4.81 4.02
CA ARG A 324 21.61 4.56 5.37
C ARG A 324 20.62 4.93 6.44
N TRP A 325 20.62 4.20 7.56
CA TRP A 325 19.84 4.55 8.75
C TRP A 325 20.77 5.19 9.77
N GLN A 326 20.65 6.50 9.95
CA GLN A 326 21.52 7.27 10.84
C GLN A 326 20.85 7.56 12.19
N ASN A 327 19.51 7.55 12.22
CA ASN A 327 18.72 7.92 13.39
C ASN A 327 18.11 6.66 14.04
N PRO A 328 18.56 6.28 15.24
CA PRO A 328 17.89 5.24 16.02
C PRO A 328 16.44 5.60 16.32
N GLY A 329 15.58 4.60 16.39
CA GLY A 329 14.15 4.78 16.61
C GLY A 329 13.36 5.13 15.34
N SER A 330 13.98 5.13 14.15
CA SER A 330 13.30 5.45 12.89
C SER A 330 13.53 4.37 11.83
N PHE A 331 12.45 3.93 11.19
CA PHE A 331 12.51 3.11 9.96
C PHE A 331 12.86 3.94 8.71
N LEU A 332 12.78 5.27 8.78
CA LEU A 332 13.09 6.15 7.66
C LEU A 332 14.60 6.23 7.44
N PRO A 333 15.10 5.84 6.25
CA PRO A 333 16.50 6.01 5.92
C PRO A 333 16.78 7.42 5.40
N TYR A 334 18.07 7.75 5.44
CA TYR A 334 18.70 8.84 4.73
C TYR A 334 19.18 8.37 3.36
N VAL A 335 18.85 9.14 2.33
CA VAL A 335 19.23 8.87 0.95
C VAL A 335 20.25 9.91 0.49
N LYS A 336 21.28 9.43 -0.19
CA LYS A 336 22.24 10.26 -0.90
C LYS A 336 22.48 9.66 -2.28
N LEU A 337 22.21 10.42 -3.34
CA LEU A 337 22.38 9.98 -4.71
C LEU A 337 22.97 11.09 -5.56
N ASN A 338 23.99 10.74 -6.33
CA ASN A 338 24.60 11.57 -7.35
C ASN A 338 24.42 10.91 -8.71
N ALA A 339 23.89 11.68 -9.65
CA ALA A 339 23.68 11.22 -11.01
C ALA A 339 23.97 12.37 -11.99
N ASN A 340 24.29 12.03 -13.23
CA ASN A 340 24.56 13.02 -14.26
C ASN A 340 23.87 12.68 -15.58
N THR A 341 23.68 13.70 -16.38
CA THR A 341 23.20 13.57 -17.75
C THR A 341 23.84 14.61 -18.64
N LYS A 342 23.73 14.41 -19.95
CA LYS A 342 24.08 15.41 -20.95
C LYS A 342 22.79 15.80 -21.66
N PHE A 343 22.44 17.08 -21.57
CA PHE A 343 21.27 17.63 -22.22
C PHE A 343 21.69 18.82 -23.08
N SER A 344 21.50 18.73 -24.39
CA SER A 344 22.08 19.68 -25.34
C SER A 344 23.61 19.79 -25.14
N ARG A 345 24.13 21.00 -24.94
CA ARG A 345 25.54 21.28 -24.63
C ARG A 345 25.89 21.21 -23.14
N TYR A 346 24.89 21.09 -22.26
CA TYR A 346 25.09 21.15 -20.82
C TYR A 346 25.32 19.76 -20.23
N ARG A 347 26.35 19.63 -19.39
CA ARG A 347 26.47 18.51 -18.47
C ARG A 347 25.73 18.89 -17.19
N ILE A 348 24.72 18.13 -16.83
CA ILE A 348 23.86 18.42 -15.68
C ILE A 348 24.07 17.32 -14.64
N ALA A 349 24.33 17.70 -13.39
CA ALA A 349 24.37 16.80 -12.26
C ALA A 349 23.12 16.99 -11.40
N LEU A 350 22.53 15.87 -10.98
CA LEU A 350 21.44 15.76 -10.03
C LEU A 350 22.01 15.21 -8.73
N GLN A 351 21.81 15.95 -7.65
CA GLN A 351 22.10 15.51 -6.29
C GLN A 351 20.79 15.38 -5.52
N ILE A 352 20.56 14.22 -4.92
CA ILE A 352 19.46 13.94 -4.00
C ILE A 352 20.07 13.70 -2.63
N ASP A 353 19.61 14.43 -1.61
CA ASP A 353 20.16 14.38 -0.27
C ASP A 353 19.05 14.61 0.76
N GLY A 354 18.80 13.67 1.67
CA GLY A 354 17.80 13.84 2.73
C GLY A 354 17.12 12.56 3.19
N SER A 355 16.28 12.69 4.22
CA SER A 355 15.42 11.59 4.70
C SER A 355 14.26 11.34 3.73
N LEU A 356 13.81 10.09 3.59
CA LEU A 356 12.64 9.70 2.78
C LEU A 356 11.30 10.15 3.39
N ARG A 357 11.22 11.41 3.82
CA ARG A 357 9.99 12.12 4.19
C ARG A 357 9.73 13.20 3.13
N LYS A 358 8.47 13.39 2.78
CA LYS A 358 8.04 14.27 1.67
C LYS A 358 8.56 15.71 1.77
N ASP A 359 8.83 16.20 2.98
CA ASP A 359 9.27 17.55 3.32
C ASP A 359 10.80 17.71 3.53
N THR A 360 11.56 16.61 3.62
CA THR A 360 13.00 16.65 3.96
C THR A 360 13.94 16.18 2.85
N LEU A 361 13.40 15.83 1.68
CA LEU A 361 14.20 15.38 0.54
C LEU A 361 14.63 16.58 -0.31
N ASP A 362 15.92 16.91 -0.30
CA ASP A 362 16.49 18.01 -1.09
C ASP A 362 16.99 17.48 -2.45
N MET A 363 16.57 18.14 -3.52
CA MET A 363 16.94 17.79 -4.90
C MET A 363 17.55 19.00 -5.59
N LYS A 364 18.83 18.91 -5.91
CA LYS A 364 19.61 20.02 -6.50
C LYS A 364 20.11 19.65 -7.89
N LEU A 365 19.95 20.58 -8.83
CA LEU A 365 20.48 20.47 -10.17
C LEU A 365 21.64 21.45 -10.32
N THR A 366 22.71 21.01 -10.95
CA THR A 366 23.84 21.88 -11.31
C THR A 366 24.24 21.62 -12.74
N SER A 367 24.79 22.62 -13.44
CA SER A 367 25.24 22.43 -14.82
C SER A 367 26.58 23.07 -15.11
N ASN A 368 27.24 22.53 -16.14
CA ASN A 368 28.41 23.13 -16.76
C ASN A 368 28.20 23.21 -18.29
N PRO A 369 28.19 24.41 -18.91
CA PRO A 369 28.28 25.74 -18.28
C PRO A 369 27.18 26.06 -17.27
N TYR A 370 27.40 27.03 -16.38
CA TYR A 370 26.48 27.33 -15.29
C TYR A 370 25.11 27.82 -15.79
N LEU A 371 24.05 27.28 -15.18
CA LEU A 371 22.67 27.74 -15.28
C LEU A 371 22.09 27.85 -13.87
N SER A 372 21.12 28.74 -13.69
CA SER A 372 20.37 28.82 -12.44
C SER A 372 19.46 27.58 -12.26
N GLN A 373 19.11 27.26 -11.02
CA GLN A 373 18.19 26.15 -10.71
C GLN A 373 16.87 26.27 -11.48
N ASN A 374 16.28 27.48 -11.53
CA ASN A 374 15.02 27.72 -12.25
C ASN A 374 15.18 27.50 -13.76
N ALA A 375 16.29 27.93 -14.35
CA ALA A 375 16.57 27.69 -15.76
C ALA A 375 16.71 26.18 -16.04
N LEU A 376 17.36 25.43 -15.16
CA LEU A 376 17.49 23.97 -15.29
C LEU A 376 16.14 23.26 -15.18
N VAL A 377 15.34 23.59 -14.16
CA VAL A 377 13.99 23.02 -13.99
C VAL A 377 13.13 23.33 -15.21
N ARG A 378 13.10 24.58 -15.67
CA ARG A 378 12.36 24.97 -16.88
C ARG A 378 12.86 24.19 -18.10
N MET A 379 14.16 24.17 -18.33
CA MET A 379 14.78 23.51 -19.49
C MET A 379 14.44 22.02 -19.55
N LEU A 380 14.52 21.31 -18.43
CA LEU A 380 14.24 19.87 -18.34
C LEU A 380 12.74 19.58 -18.41
N THR A 381 11.89 20.36 -17.74
CA THR A 381 10.43 20.19 -17.83
C THR A 381 9.93 20.42 -19.26
N LEU A 382 10.45 21.45 -19.94
CA LEU A 382 10.09 21.82 -21.31
C LEU A 382 10.82 21.00 -22.38
N GLN A 383 11.87 20.28 -22.01
CA GLN A 383 12.76 19.56 -22.93
C GLN A 383 13.36 20.47 -24.03
N ARG A 384 13.85 21.68 -23.69
CA ARG A 384 14.40 22.66 -24.66
C ARG A 384 15.89 22.92 -24.54
N SER A 385 16.57 23.07 -25.67
CA SER A 385 18.03 23.25 -25.75
C SER A 385 18.55 24.65 -25.34
N SER A 386 17.67 25.64 -25.26
CA SER A 386 18.00 27.07 -25.04
C SER A 386 17.24 27.66 -23.85
N ALA A 387 17.97 28.10 -22.83
CA ALA A 387 17.45 28.92 -21.73
C ALA A 387 17.29 30.41 -22.12
N GLY A 388 16.94 30.70 -23.38
CA GLY A 388 16.99 32.04 -23.98
C GLY A 388 15.61 32.69 -24.19
N SER A 389 15.56 33.99 -23.84
CA SER A 389 14.43 34.94 -23.72
C SER A 389 13.33 34.58 -22.72
N ASP A 390 12.91 35.57 -21.93
CA ASP A 390 11.83 35.47 -20.94
C ASP A 390 10.45 35.24 -21.56
N ASP A 391 10.33 35.36 -22.89
CA ASP A 391 9.08 35.08 -23.60
C ASP A 391 8.75 33.58 -23.63
N ILE A 392 7.46 33.29 -23.46
CA ILE A 392 6.89 31.95 -23.52
C ILE A 392 6.41 31.73 -24.96
N THR A 393 6.99 30.74 -25.64
CA THR A 393 6.62 30.40 -27.02
C THR A 393 5.43 29.42 -27.05
N ASN A 394 4.67 29.39 -28.15
CA ASN A 394 3.59 28.40 -28.34
C ASN A 394 4.10 26.94 -28.23
N GLU A 395 5.36 26.70 -28.57
CA GLU A 395 6.02 25.41 -28.44
C GLU A 395 6.32 25.04 -26.97
N ASP A 396 6.61 26.03 -26.11
CA ASP A 396 6.74 25.82 -24.65
C ASP A 396 5.41 25.39 -24.05
N MET A 397 4.31 26.02 -24.49
CA MET A 397 2.95 25.71 -24.04
C MET A 397 2.59 24.27 -24.40
N HIS A 398 2.82 23.88 -25.66
CA HIS A 398 2.54 22.54 -26.14
C HIS A 398 3.35 21.47 -25.37
N ASN A 399 4.63 21.71 -25.10
CA ASN A 399 5.48 20.75 -24.38
C ASN A 399 5.16 20.65 -22.88
N LEU A 400 4.76 21.75 -22.21
CA LEU A 400 4.25 21.70 -20.83
C LEU A 400 2.97 20.90 -20.73
N LEU A 401 2.11 21.05 -21.73
CA LEU A 401 0.80 20.44 -21.79
C LEU A 401 0.91 18.92 -21.99
N ILE A 402 1.77 18.48 -22.90
CA ILE A 402 2.14 17.06 -23.03
C ILE A 402 2.73 16.54 -21.72
N ALA A 403 3.63 17.30 -21.08
CA ALA A 403 4.23 16.88 -19.81
C ALA A 403 3.18 16.69 -18.70
N GLY A 404 2.19 17.59 -18.60
CA GLY A 404 1.10 17.48 -17.63
C GLY A 404 0.18 16.29 -17.87
N LEU A 405 -0.12 15.99 -19.14
CA LEU A 405 -0.95 14.86 -19.56
C LEU A 405 -0.26 13.51 -19.35
N GLU A 406 1.02 13.38 -19.71
CA GLU A 406 1.78 12.13 -19.57
C GLU A 406 2.08 11.75 -18.12
N THR A 407 2.22 12.74 -17.23
CA THR A 407 2.64 12.51 -15.83
C THR A 407 1.47 12.47 -14.86
N GLY A 408 0.24 12.81 -15.28
CA GLY A 408 -0.93 12.92 -14.41
C GLY A 408 -0.85 14.10 -13.42
N LEU A 409 0.08 15.04 -13.62
CA LEU A 409 0.36 16.19 -12.74
C LEU A 409 -0.29 17.49 -13.24
N LEU A 410 -1.44 17.41 -13.91
CA LEU A 410 -2.08 18.54 -14.59
C LEU A 410 -2.20 19.81 -13.71
N GLY A 411 -2.54 19.66 -12.41
CA GLY A 411 -2.68 20.80 -11.51
C GLY A 411 -1.39 21.60 -11.21
N ASP A 412 -0.21 20.96 -11.24
CA ASP A 412 1.07 21.66 -11.02
C ASP A 412 1.55 22.39 -12.27
N VAL A 413 1.22 21.83 -13.44
CA VAL A 413 1.44 22.46 -14.75
C VAL A 413 0.57 23.70 -14.88
N GLU A 414 -0.73 23.61 -14.54
CA GLU A 414 -1.66 24.74 -14.58
C GLU A 414 -1.18 25.93 -13.74
N ARG A 415 -0.70 25.64 -12.52
CA ARG A 415 -0.16 26.65 -11.60
C ARG A 415 1.10 27.31 -12.14
N THR A 416 1.97 26.54 -12.77
CA THR A 416 3.22 27.02 -13.36
C THR A 416 2.94 27.95 -14.53
N ILE A 417 2.03 27.56 -15.44
CA ILE A 417 1.63 28.35 -16.61
C ILE A 417 0.98 29.68 -16.17
N ARG A 418 0.08 29.64 -15.19
CA ARG A 418 -0.52 30.85 -14.60
C ARG A 418 0.50 31.85 -14.10
N LYS A 419 1.44 31.39 -13.29
CA LYS A 419 2.50 32.24 -12.74
C LYS A 419 3.43 32.78 -13.82
N ALA A 420 3.75 31.97 -14.84
CA ALA A 420 4.71 32.33 -15.86
C ALA A 420 4.13 33.34 -16.88
N LEU A 421 2.87 33.17 -17.30
CA LEU A 421 2.19 34.09 -18.22
C LEU A 421 1.52 35.28 -17.52
N GLY A 422 1.54 35.33 -16.18
CA GLY A 422 0.81 36.34 -15.42
C GLY A 422 -0.69 36.29 -15.64
N ILE A 423 -1.24 35.14 -16.03
CA ILE A 423 -2.68 34.92 -16.23
C ILE A 423 -3.32 34.41 -14.94
N ASP A 424 -4.59 34.76 -14.74
CA ASP A 424 -5.30 34.44 -13.50
C ASP A 424 -5.81 33.00 -13.54
N GLU A 425 -6.14 32.50 -14.73
CA GLU A 425 -6.72 31.19 -14.95
C GLU A 425 -6.05 30.46 -16.11
N PHE A 426 -5.65 29.22 -15.87
CA PHE A 426 -5.26 28.26 -16.90
C PHE A 426 -5.79 26.90 -16.48
N ARG A 427 -6.54 26.22 -17.36
CA ARG A 427 -7.13 24.90 -17.08
C ARG A 427 -7.07 24.00 -18.30
N VAL A 428 -6.86 22.71 -18.08
CA VAL A 428 -6.93 21.66 -19.10
C VAL A 428 -8.02 20.69 -18.71
N TYR A 429 -8.96 20.41 -19.62
CA TYR A 429 -10.13 19.60 -19.30
C TYR A 429 -10.58 18.80 -20.52
N VAL A 430 -11.27 17.69 -20.26
CA VAL A 430 -11.92 16.85 -21.26
C VAL A 430 -13.41 17.22 -21.28
N GLY A 431 -14.00 17.37 -22.46
CA GLY A 431 -15.42 17.69 -22.61
C GLY A 431 -15.72 18.67 -23.74
N LYS A 432 -16.84 19.36 -23.63
CA LYS A 432 -17.23 20.47 -24.53
C LYS A 432 -16.44 21.73 -24.19
N VAL A 433 -16.01 22.50 -25.21
CA VAL A 433 -15.37 23.81 -25.04
C VAL A 433 -16.25 24.74 -24.19
N GLU A 434 -15.69 25.29 -23.11
CA GLU A 434 -16.36 26.28 -22.26
C GLU A 434 -16.54 27.60 -23.01
N ASN A 435 -17.78 28.07 -23.14
CA ASN A 435 -18.07 29.31 -23.85
C ASN A 435 -18.22 30.54 -22.92
N GLY A 436 -18.02 30.37 -21.61
CA GLY A 436 -18.21 31.39 -20.57
C GLY A 436 -19.67 31.81 -20.30
N VAL A 437 -20.58 31.45 -21.21
CA VAL A 437 -22.02 31.74 -21.15
C VAL A 437 -22.82 30.60 -20.49
N ASP A 438 -22.35 29.36 -20.66
CA ASP A 438 -23.00 28.17 -20.13
C ASP A 438 -22.56 27.98 -18.65
N PHE A 439 -23.42 28.35 -17.68
CA PHE A 439 -23.19 28.04 -16.27
C PHE A 439 -23.84 26.71 -15.86
N ASP A 440 -22.98 25.82 -15.36
CA ASP A 440 -23.22 24.71 -14.42
C ASP A 440 -24.48 23.86 -14.62
N ASN A 441 -24.61 23.21 -15.78
CA ASN A 441 -25.36 21.96 -15.88
C ASN A 441 -24.39 20.77 -15.87
N ARG A 442 -23.94 20.39 -14.67
CA ARG A 442 -23.66 18.97 -14.35
C ARG A 442 -24.93 18.09 -14.45
N ILE A 443 -26.03 18.62 -14.99
CA ILE A 443 -27.33 17.96 -15.18
C ILE A 443 -27.66 17.92 -16.68
N ILE A 444 -27.45 16.74 -17.26
CA ILE A 444 -28.18 16.11 -18.38
C ILE A 444 -28.08 16.81 -19.75
N ARG A 445 -26.88 16.92 -20.30
CA ARG A 445 -26.72 16.62 -21.72
C ARG A 445 -25.61 15.59 -21.85
N GLU A 446 -25.93 14.43 -22.41
CA GLU A 446 -24.89 13.46 -22.75
C GLU A 446 -23.92 14.15 -23.70
N LEU A 447 -22.65 14.24 -23.27
CA LEU A 447 -21.57 14.64 -24.15
C LEU A 447 -21.61 13.70 -25.36
N THR A 448 -21.48 14.27 -26.56
CA THR A 448 -21.30 13.47 -27.77
C THR A 448 -20.01 12.65 -27.65
N GLU A 449 -19.89 11.54 -28.38
CA GLU A 449 -18.65 10.74 -28.38
C GLU A 449 -17.43 11.58 -28.79
N GLU A 450 -17.61 12.56 -29.68
CA GLU A 450 -16.57 13.54 -30.02
C GLU A 450 -16.20 14.42 -28.82
N GLU A 451 -17.17 15.01 -28.11
CA GLU A 451 -16.91 15.84 -26.92
C GLU A 451 -16.30 15.05 -25.74
N LYS A 452 -16.58 13.75 -25.60
CA LYS A 452 -16.00 12.90 -24.54
C LYS A 452 -14.52 12.61 -24.77
N GLU A 453 -14.06 12.63 -26.01
CA GLU A 453 -12.68 12.37 -26.39
C GLU A 453 -11.88 13.67 -26.66
N GLN A 454 -12.56 14.82 -26.62
CA GLN A 454 -11.97 16.11 -26.93
C GLN A 454 -11.28 16.73 -25.71
N TYR A 455 -9.98 16.98 -25.85
CA TYR A 455 -9.19 17.76 -24.92
C TYR A 455 -9.30 19.25 -25.28
N ASN A 456 -9.50 20.09 -24.26
CA ASN A 456 -9.57 21.54 -24.39
C ASN A 456 -8.69 22.24 -23.37
N PHE A 457 -8.31 23.48 -23.68
CA PHE A 457 -7.65 24.36 -22.73
C PHE A 457 -8.42 25.68 -22.57
N LEU A 458 -8.28 26.29 -21.39
CA LEU A 458 -8.82 27.60 -21.04
C LEU A 458 -7.68 28.51 -20.55
N VAL A 459 -7.67 29.74 -21.03
CA VAL A 459 -6.80 30.83 -20.57
C VAL A 459 -7.68 32.02 -20.21
N ALA A 460 -7.57 32.59 -19.01
CA ALA A 460 -8.27 33.82 -18.66
C ALA A 460 -7.44 34.80 -17.84
N LYS A 461 -7.72 36.10 -18.06
CA LYS A 461 -7.06 37.21 -17.39
C LYS A 461 -8.11 38.19 -16.86
N ASN A 462 -7.97 38.58 -15.59
CA ASN A 462 -8.69 39.69 -14.99
C ASN A 462 -7.95 40.98 -15.37
N LEU A 463 -8.60 41.78 -16.20
CA LEU A 463 -8.14 43.12 -16.59
C LEU A 463 -8.38 44.12 -15.46
N THR A 464 -9.42 43.90 -14.66
CA THR A 464 -9.72 44.59 -13.40
C THR A 464 -10.39 43.62 -12.42
N ASP A 465 -10.67 44.05 -11.19
CA ASP A 465 -11.44 43.26 -10.21
C ASP A 465 -12.86 42.87 -10.71
N ARG A 466 -13.37 43.54 -11.75
CA ARG A 466 -14.70 43.31 -12.31
C ARG A 466 -14.70 42.86 -13.76
N TRP A 467 -13.56 42.89 -14.44
CA TRP A 467 -13.50 42.61 -15.87
C TRP A 467 -12.52 41.50 -16.17
N LYS A 468 -13.02 40.43 -16.79
CA LYS A 468 -12.26 39.26 -17.21
C LYS A 468 -12.38 39.05 -18.71
N ILE A 469 -11.27 38.69 -19.34
CA ILE A 469 -11.25 38.17 -20.71
C ILE A 469 -10.75 36.73 -20.68
N GLY A 470 -11.35 35.85 -21.47
CA GLY A 470 -10.99 34.45 -21.56
C GLY A 470 -11.02 33.93 -22.99
N TYR A 471 -10.20 32.92 -23.22
CA TYR A 471 -10.11 32.20 -24.48
C TYR A 471 -10.08 30.70 -24.19
N THR A 472 -10.85 29.95 -24.95
CA THR A 472 -10.98 28.49 -24.85
C THR A 472 -10.84 27.89 -26.23
N SER A 473 -10.16 26.75 -26.33
CA SER A 473 -10.00 26.06 -27.61
C SER A 473 -9.76 24.56 -27.43
N SER A 474 -10.22 23.78 -28.40
CA SER A 474 -9.92 22.37 -28.54
C SER A 474 -8.50 22.18 -29.08
N PHE A 475 -7.85 21.11 -28.64
CA PHE A 475 -6.46 20.86 -29.05
C PHE A 475 -6.30 20.52 -30.52
N ASP A 476 -7.34 19.97 -31.14
CA ASP A 476 -7.38 19.71 -32.59
C ASP A 476 -7.67 20.98 -33.41
N GLY A 477 -7.90 22.12 -32.75
CA GLY A 477 -8.14 23.42 -33.37
C GLY A 477 -9.49 23.53 -34.08
N LYS A 478 -10.38 22.55 -33.92
CA LYS A 478 -11.72 22.57 -34.55
C LYS A 478 -12.68 23.54 -33.87
N TYR A 479 -12.53 23.73 -32.57
CA TYR A 479 -13.43 24.54 -31.77
C TYR A 479 -12.64 25.58 -31.00
N ASP A 480 -13.10 26.82 -31.03
CA ASP A 480 -12.55 27.89 -30.20
C ASP A 480 -13.64 28.88 -29.80
N ASN A 481 -13.38 29.59 -28.73
CA ASN A 481 -14.27 30.63 -28.23
C ASN A 481 -13.48 31.69 -27.47
N ILE A 482 -13.80 32.94 -27.76
CA ILE A 482 -13.35 34.09 -26.97
C ILE A 482 -14.52 34.66 -26.20
N TYR A 483 -14.33 34.96 -24.92
CA TYR A 483 -15.36 35.56 -24.08
C TYR A 483 -14.82 36.68 -23.20
N THR A 484 -15.70 37.60 -22.86
CA THR A 484 -15.44 38.64 -21.87
C THR A 484 -16.57 38.65 -20.85
N GLN A 485 -16.22 38.73 -19.58
CA GLN A 485 -17.16 38.77 -18.47
C GLN A 485 -16.95 40.05 -17.68
N TYR A 486 -18.03 40.80 -17.46
CA TYR A 486 -18.05 42.02 -16.67
C TYR A 486 -19.01 41.88 -15.50
N GLN A 487 -18.48 42.03 -14.29
CA GLN A 487 -19.25 42.00 -13.06
C GLN A 487 -19.88 43.38 -12.82
N ILE A 488 -21.19 43.46 -13.03
CA ILE A 488 -21.97 44.69 -12.86
C ILE A 488 -22.12 44.99 -11.37
N THR A 489 -22.45 43.96 -10.57
CA THR A 489 -22.56 44.02 -9.10
C THR A 489 -22.02 42.73 -8.50
N GLU A 490 -21.87 42.64 -7.17
CA GLU A 490 -21.44 41.41 -6.51
C GLU A 490 -22.32 40.19 -6.84
N HIS A 491 -23.57 40.42 -7.25
CA HIS A 491 -24.55 39.39 -7.61
C HIS A 491 -24.86 39.32 -9.11
N MET A 492 -24.32 40.22 -9.95
CA MET A 492 -24.67 40.29 -11.37
C MET A 492 -23.43 40.26 -12.26
N ASN A 493 -23.41 39.30 -13.19
CA ASN A 493 -22.40 39.19 -14.22
C ASN A 493 -23.02 39.30 -15.61
N PHE A 494 -22.30 39.95 -16.52
CA PHE A 494 -22.61 39.98 -17.93
C PHE A 494 -21.50 39.28 -18.71
N THR A 495 -21.83 38.35 -19.58
CA THR A 495 -20.87 37.66 -20.43
C THR A 495 -21.20 37.86 -21.90
N LEU A 496 -20.16 38.20 -22.67
CA LEU A 496 -20.16 38.17 -24.12
C LEU A 496 -19.24 37.04 -24.57
N SER A 497 -19.64 36.29 -25.57
CA SER A 497 -18.79 35.26 -26.18
C SER A 497 -18.97 35.22 -27.69
N GLN A 498 -17.93 34.77 -28.38
CA GLN A 498 -17.94 34.52 -29.82
C GLN A 498 -17.15 33.24 -30.08
N ASP A 499 -17.76 32.31 -30.81
CA ASP A 499 -17.16 31.02 -31.19
C ASP A 499 -16.48 31.07 -32.57
N GLN A 500 -15.93 29.92 -33.00
CA GLN A 500 -15.20 29.76 -34.26
C GLN A 500 -16.03 30.13 -35.50
N ASP A 501 -17.36 29.99 -35.44
CA ASP A 501 -18.29 30.28 -36.54
C ASP A 501 -18.72 31.75 -36.55
N HIS A 502 -18.12 32.58 -35.69
CA HIS A 502 -18.47 33.98 -35.43
C HIS A 502 -19.87 34.16 -34.83
N ASP A 503 -20.46 33.10 -34.26
CA ASP A 503 -21.73 33.20 -33.57
C ASP A 503 -21.52 33.89 -32.21
N ARG A 504 -22.21 35.01 -32.03
CA ARG A 504 -22.09 35.84 -30.82
C ARG A 504 -23.21 35.50 -29.84
N ARG A 505 -22.83 35.22 -28.59
CA ARG A 505 -23.77 34.96 -27.49
C ARG A 505 -23.58 35.96 -26.35
N TYR A 506 -24.69 36.26 -25.71
CA TYR A 506 -24.81 37.26 -24.64
C TYR A 506 -25.56 36.62 -23.48
N SER A 507 -25.04 36.71 -22.26
CA SER A 507 -25.79 36.29 -21.06
C SER A 507 -25.66 37.29 -19.92
N VAL A 508 -26.68 37.29 -19.07
CA VAL A 508 -26.71 37.98 -17.78
C VAL A 508 -26.98 36.91 -16.73
N GLU A 509 -26.08 36.76 -15.77
CA GLU A 509 -26.22 35.87 -14.62
C GLU A 509 -26.54 36.70 -13.38
N TYR A 510 -27.54 36.29 -12.60
CA TYR A 510 -27.84 36.85 -11.27
C TYR A 510 -27.73 35.73 -10.22
N ARG A 511 -26.82 35.87 -9.25
CA ARG A 511 -26.58 34.86 -8.21
C ARG A 511 -27.25 35.25 -6.90
N ILE A 512 -28.19 34.42 -6.43
CA ILE A 512 -28.84 34.53 -5.13
C ILE A 512 -28.10 33.63 -4.14
N THR A 513 -27.58 34.22 -3.06
CA THR A 513 -27.02 33.48 -1.91
C THR A 513 -28.11 33.30 -0.85
N PHE A 514 -28.29 32.08 -0.34
CA PHE A 514 -29.16 31.76 0.80
C PHE A 514 -28.33 31.46 2.04
#